data_AF-A0A814XDH8-F1
#
_entry.id   AF-A0A814XDH8-F1
#
_cell.length_a   1.000
_cell.length_b   1.000
_cell.length_c   1.000
_cell.angle_alpha   90.00
_cell.angle_beta   90.00
_cell.angle_gamma   90.00
#
_symmetry.space_group_name_H-M   'P 1'
#
loop_
_entity.id
_entity.type
_entity.pdbx_description
1 polymer ?
#
loop_
_entity_poly.entity_id
_entity_poly.type
_entity_poly.pdbx_seq_one_letter_code
_entity_poly.pdbx_strand_id
1 'polypeptide(L)'
;MKLYLCLISFILCYYTVKCVQPYFPSQIVFSPDNGVTIIAVDEINQRAYKAITMSSYAKEISYLMKNFPGAIPDSPQSKYYVQLLVDSPPENCIYGTYWKYGGNTFNSFPSHWTNGTSYEITNYIKFNYEMIHSDNSSVDEDYWYANEKCQVDGGESYPCEEIYFKKNTEMPLRSTRVARGGWSVFQMITYYKVISMEKPADKLFDSIPAGWPIACQDVMLGLLYYPQTSKVDLGQSVEVQVWLITPPHRINGNDTVSIQWKSSECNDCLTWTPKQLSFNIENFQERQTVTITRIKNGAETTLTPTFTGGGFDLVTPYNYRIFIK
;
A
#
# COMPACT_ATOMS: atom_id res chain seq x y z
N MET A 1 -24.36 56.31 3.30
CA MET A 1 -23.07 56.08 2.61
C MET A 1 -21.94 55.64 3.53
N LYS A 2 -21.74 56.25 4.72
CA LYS A 2 -20.68 55.82 5.68
C LYS A 2 -20.84 54.39 6.22
N LEU A 3 -22.07 53.93 6.46
CA LEU A 3 -22.32 52.56 6.98
C LEU A 3 -21.94 51.45 5.97
N TYR A 4 -22.18 51.69 4.68
CA TYR A 4 -21.85 50.75 3.59
C TYR A 4 -20.34 50.64 3.35
N LEU A 5 -19.60 51.74 3.48
CA LEU A 5 -18.14 51.74 3.39
C LEU A 5 -17.49 50.98 4.55
N CYS A 6 -18.02 51.10 5.77
CA CYS A 6 -17.56 50.29 6.90
C CYS A 6 -17.86 48.80 6.70
N LEU A 7 -19.04 48.44 6.17
CA LEU A 7 -19.40 47.04 5.90
C LEU A 7 -18.52 46.42 4.80
N ILE A 8 -18.26 47.14 3.72
CA ILE A 8 -17.36 46.70 2.63
C ILE A 8 -15.91 46.58 3.14
N SER A 9 -15.46 47.51 3.98
CA SER A 9 -14.13 47.42 4.61
C SER A 9 -14.04 46.26 5.61
N PHE A 10 -15.12 45.95 6.34
CA PHE A 10 -15.16 44.79 7.25
C PHE A 10 -15.16 43.47 6.49
N ILE A 11 -15.90 43.40 5.38
CA ILE A 11 -15.90 42.25 4.47
C ILE A 11 -14.49 42.08 3.85
N LEU A 12 -13.89 43.16 3.32
CA LEU A 12 -12.53 43.12 2.76
C LEU A 12 -11.45 42.75 3.79
N CYS A 13 -11.57 43.20 5.05
CA CYS A 13 -10.65 42.79 6.13
C CYS A 13 -10.88 41.34 6.60
N TYR A 14 -12.10 40.80 6.47
CA TYR A 14 -12.38 39.39 6.73
C TYR A 14 -11.82 38.48 5.62
N TYR A 15 -11.75 38.96 4.37
CA TYR A 15 -11.20 38.23 3.23
C TYR A 15 -9.65 38.17 3.21
N THR A 16 -8.95 38.77 4.18
CA THR A 16 -7.48 38.70 4.25
C THR A 16 -6.93 37.70 5.25
N VAL A 17 -7.77 36.84 5.86
CA VAL A 17 -7.23 35.61 6.46
C VAL A 17 -6.72 34.77 5.29
N LYS A 18 -5.40 34.67 5.14
CA LYS A 18 -4.78 33.85 4.09
C LYS A 18 -4.97 32.38 4.45
N CYS A 19 -6.17 31.86 4.18
CA CYS A 19 -6.47 30.44 4.17
C CYS A 19 -5.78 29.82 2.95
N VAL A 20 -4.48 29.59 3.08
CA VAL A 20 -3.68 28.88 2.07
C VAL A 20 -3.23 27.60 2.73
N GLN A 21 -3.65 26.47 2.16
CA GLN A 21 -3.22 25.16 2.62
C GLN A 21 -1.70 25.04 2.50
N PRO A 22 -0.98 24.76 3.60
CA PRO A 22 0.45 24.57 3.55
C PRO A 22 0.79 23.33 2.74
N TYR A 23 1.88 23.42 1.96
CA TYR A 23 2.28 22.39 1.00
C TYR A 23 3.74 22.00 1.24
N PHE A 24 4.04 20.71 1.37
CA PHE A 24 5.43 20.25 1.37
C PHE A 24 6.04 20.50 -0.01
N PRO A 25 7.34 20.79 -0.11
CA PRO A 25 8.00 20.88 -1.40
C PRO A 25 7.68 19.65 -2.26
N SER A 26 7.31 19.87 -3.53
CA SER A 26 6.94 18.81 -4.48
C SER A 26 8.08 17.82 -4.73
N GLN A 27 9.31 18.23 -4.43
CA GLN A 27 10.51 17.40 -4.45
C GLN A 27 11.26 17.60 -3.13
N ILE A 28 11.41 16.53 -2.36
CA ILE A 28 12.05 16.61 -1.04
C ILE A 28 12.65 15.27 -0.62
N VAL A 29 13.77 15.33 0.08
CA VAL A 29 14.35 14.22 0.84
C VAL A 29 14.47 14.66 2.30
N PHE A 30 13.90 13.88 3.21
CA PHE A 30 13.88 14.23 4.63
C PHE A 30 13.81 12.99 5.52
N SER A 31 13.94 13.21 6.83
CA SER A 31 13.75 12.19 7.85
C SER A 31 12.84 12.70 8.97
N PRO A 32 11.73 12.01 9.30
CA PRO A 32 10.82 12.38 10.37
C PRO A 32 11.28 11.95 11.79
N ASP A 33 12.38 11.21 11.89
CA ASP A 33 12.80 10.44 13.07
C ASP A 33 14.33 10.40 13.22
N ASN A 34 14.99 11.53 12.95
CA ASN A 34 16.43 11.73 13.17
C ASN A 34 17.37 10.78 12.41
N GLY A 35 16.95 10.29 11.25
CA GLY A 35 17.74 9.49 10.32
C GLY A 35 17.41 8.01 10.32
N VAL A 36 16.49 7.54 11.16
CA VAL A 36 16.03 6.15 11.16
C VAL A 36 15.28 5.84 9.87
N THR A 37 14.35 6.71 9.49
CA THR A 37 13.59 6.68 8.25
C THR A 37 14.07 7.79 7.32
N ILE A 38 14.41 7.43 6.09
CA ILE A 38 14.64 8.37 4.99
C ILE A 38 13.46 8.29 4.04
N ILE A 39 12.84 9.42 3.74
CA ILE A 39 11.76 9.54 2.77
C ILE A 39 12.22 10.46 1.65
N ALA A 40 11.98 10.05 0.41
CA ALA A 40 12.09 10.92 -0.75
C ALA A 40 10.77 10.95 -1.49
N VAL A 41 10.28 12.15 -1.79
CA VAL A 41 9.07 12.40 -2.58
C VAL A 41 9.50 13.16 -3.83
N ASP A 42 9.10 12.65 -4.98
CA ASP A 42 9.29 13.29 -6.28
C ASP A 42 7.93 13.32 -6.98
N GLU A 43 7.10 14.27 -6.56
CA GLU A 43 5.74 14.47 -7.06
C GLU A 43 5.74 14.73 -8.58
N ILE A 44 6.72 15.49 -9.07
CA ILE A 44 6.85 15.84 -10.48
C ILE A 44 7.03 14.59 -11.35
N ASN A 45 7.92 13.68 -10.94
CA ASN A 45 8.16 12.43 -11.68
C ASN A 45 7.29 11.27 -11.19
N GLN A 46 6.34 11.53 -10.28
CA GLN A 46 5.42 10.54 -9.73
C GLN A 46 6.14 9.28 -9.20
N ARG A 47 7.13 9.50 -8.34
CA ARG A 47 7.86 8.44 -7.64
C ARG A 47 8.19 8.80 -6.19
N ALA A 48 8.23 7.81 -5.33
CA ALA A 48 8.57 7.96 -3.92
C ALA A 48 9.43 6.79 -3.43
N TYR A 49 10.27 7.08 -2.44
CA TYR A 49 11.19 6.16 -1.81
C TYR A 49 11.08 6.29 -0.31
N LYS A 50 11.14 5.17 0.40
CA LYS A 50 11.24 5.14 1.84
C LYS A 50 12.24 4.06 2.26
N ALA A 51 13.11 4.39 3.18
CA ALA A 51 14.05 3.46 3.79
C ALA A 51 13.92 3.54 5.30
N ILE A 52 13.71 2.41 5.95
CA ILE A 52 13.70 2.30 7.42
C ILE A 52 14.91 1.49 7.84
N THR A 53 15.75 2.07 8.69
CA THR A 53 16.89 1.40 9.30
C THR A 53 16.44 0.76 10.60
N MET A 54 16.26 -0.56 10.63
CA MET A 54 15.83 -1.29 11.83
C MET A 54 17.02 -1.64 12.74
N SER A 55 18.17 -1.94 12.15
CA SER A 55 19.42 -2.18 12.87
C SER A 55 20.63 -1.84 11.98
N SER A 56 21.85 -2.07 12.46
CA SER A 56 23.07 -1.91 11.66
C SER A 56 23.15 -2.87 10.47
N TYR A 57 22.37 -3.95 10.48
CA TYR A 57 22.34 -4.96 9.44
C TYR A 57 20.98 -5.06 8.74
N ALA A 58 19.88 -4.63 9.37
CA ALA A 58 18.53 -4.78 8.86
C ALA A 58 17.95 -3.45 8.35
N LYS A 59 17.47 -3.46 7.11
CA LYS A 59 16.83 -2.34 6.43
C LYS A 59 15.62 -2.82 5.64
N GLU A 60 14.55 -2.04 5.72
CA GLU A 60 13.39 -2.17 4.85
C GLU A 60 13.40 -1.00 3.86
N ILE A 61 13.19 -1.29 2.57
CA ILE A 61 13.13 -0.29 1.52
C ILE A 61 11.81 -0.44 0.76
N SER A 62 11.06 0.65 0.70
CA SER A 62 9.85 0.77 -0.09
C SER A 62 10.06 1.70 -1.28
N TYR A 63 9.56 1.30 -2.44
CA TYR A 63 9.51 2.09 -3.66
C TYR A 63 8.06 2.23 -4.10
N LEU A 64 7.70 3.36 -4.69
CA LEU A 64 6.40 3.59 -5.29
C LEU A 64 6.57 4.43 -6.55
N MET A 65 6.13 3.95 -7.71
CA MET A 65 6.11 4.74 -8.94
C MET A 65 5.25 4.09 -10.02
N LYS A 66 4.92 4.89 -11.05
CA LYS A 66 4.42 4.40 -12.34
C LYS A 66 5.59 4.01 -13.25
N ASN A 67 5.35 3.12 -14.21
CA ASN A 67 6.37 2.64 -15.16
C ASN A 67 7.58 2.00 -14.44
N PHE A 68 7.29 1.09 -13.51
CA PHE A 68 8.31 0.52 -12.65
C PHE A 68 9.39 -0.21 -13.47
N PRO A 69 10.68 0.10 -13.28
CA PRO A 69 11.74 -0.41 -14.13
C PRO A 69 11.84 -1.94 -14.07
N GLY A 70 12.02 -2.57 -15.23
CA GLY A 70 12.14 -4.02 -15.33
C GLY A 70 10.81 -4.78 -15.23
N ALA A 71 9.65 -4.11 -15.13
CA ALA A 71 8.34 -4.75 -15.17
C ALA A 71 8.17 -5.62 -16.43
N ILE A 72 7.48 -6.76 -16.29
CA ILE A 72 7.19 -7.67 -17.39
C ILE A 72 6.30 -6.94 -18.42
N PRO A 73 6.62 -6.98 -19.72
CA PRO A 73 5.78 -6.38 -20.75
C PRO A 73 4.32 -6.89 -20.67
N ASP A 74 3.37 -5.98 -20.92
CA ASP A 74 1.93 -6.21 -20.87
C ASP A 74 1.31 -6.53 -19.51
N SER A 75 2.13 -6.81 -18.49
CA SER A 75 1.65 -7.04 -17.13
C SER A 75 1.07 -5.75 -16.52
N PRO A 76 0.23 -5.84 -15.48
CA PRO A 76 -0.29 -4.67 -14.78
C PRO A 76 0.84 -3.73 -14.29
N GLN A 77 1.94 -4.31 -13.82
CA GLN A 77 3.10 -3.59 -13.27
C GLN A 77 3.76 -2.66 -14.30
N SER A 78 3.64 -2.97 -15.60
CA SER A 78 4.17 -2.14 -16.68
C SER A 78 3.33 -0.89 -16.98
N LYS A 79 2.07 -0.84 -16.52
CA LYS A 79 1.08 0.20 -16.88
C LYS A 79 0.66 1.06 -15.70
N TYR A 80 0.65 0.48 -14.51
CA TYR A 80 0.08 1.06 -13.30
C TYR A 80 1.15 1.37 -12.24
N TYR A 81 0.73 1.99 -11.14
CA TYR A 81 1.63 2.19 -10.00
C TYR A 81 1.91 0.85 -9.33
N VAL A 82 3.18 0.66 -8.98
CA VAL A 82 3.64 -0.47 -8.17
C VAL A 82 4.22 0.08 -6.89
N GLN A 83 3.84 -0.52 -5.77
CA GLN A 83 4.57 -0.37 -4.51
C GLN A 83 5.34 -1.66 -4.23
N LEU A 84 6.66 -1.56 -4.21
CA LEU A 84 7.59 -2.65 -3.95
C LEU A 84 8.21 -2.47 -2.55
N LEU A 85 8.16 -3.53 -1.74
CA LEU A 85 8.83 -3.62 -0.45
C LEU A 85 9.96 -4.64 -0.53
N VAL A 86 11.14 -4.27 -0.05
CA VAL A 86 12.33 -5.11 -0.01
C VAL A 86 12.93 -5.05 1.38
N ASP A 87 12.95 -6.19 2.05
CA ASP A 87 13.63 -6.38 3.33
C ASP A 87 15.06 -6.90 3.10
N SER A 88 16.00 -6.49 3.95
CA SER A 88 17.37 -6.98 3.88
C SER A 88 18.05 -6.90 5.24
N PRO A 89 18.56 -8.02 5.83
CA PRO A 89 18.06 -9.40 5.75
C PRO A 89 16.95 -9.65 6.79
N PRO A 90 16.02 -10.61 6.52
CA PRO A 90 15.97 -11.53 5.38
C PRO A 90 15.57 -10.85 4.05
N GLU A 91 16.05 -11.38 2.91
CA GLU A 91 15.74 -10.93 1.55
C GLU A 91 14.32 -11.28 1.11
N ASN A 92 13.32 -10.90 1.91
CA ASN A 92 11.94 -11.01 1.49
C ASN A 92 11.59 -9.78 0.67
N CYS A 93 10.92 -9.97 -0.47
CA CYS A 93 10.34 -8.87 -1.20
C CYS A 93 8.95 -9.19 -1.69
N ILE A 94 8.09 -8.18 -1.58
CA ILE A 94 6.67 -8.25 -1.92
C ILE A 94 6.28 -6.99 -2.68
N TYR A 95 5.31 -7.09 -3.57
CA TYR A 95 4.78 -5.92 -4.27
C TYR A 95 3.27 -5.98 -4.45
N GLY A 96 2.67 -4.80 -4.53
CA GLY A 96 1.28 -4.59 -4.92
C GLY A 96 1.18 -3.67 -6.13
N THR A 97 0.15 -3.86 -6.95
CA THR A 97 -0.10 -3.04 -8.15
C THR A 97 -1.47 -2.38 -8.03
N TYR A 98 -1.55 -1.07 -8.24
CA TYR A 98 -2.79 -0.30 -8.11
C TYR A 98 -3.52 -0.20 -9.44
N TRP A 99 -4.55 -1.03 -9.62
CA TRP A 99 -5.35 -1.12 -10.85
C TRP A 99 -6.77 -1.61 -10.55
N LYS A 100 -7.64 -1.69 -11.56
CA LYS A 100 -9.07 -1.99 -11.36
C LYS A 100 -9.40 -3.30 -10.64
N TYR A 101 -8.49 -4.28 -10.67
CA TYR A 101 -8.66 -5.57 -9.99
C TYR A 101 -7.74 -5.76 -8.79
N GLY A 102 -6.85 -4.82 -8.52
CA GLY A 102 -5.85 -4.98 -7.49
C GLY A 102 -5.62 -3.71 -6.70
N GLY A 103 -4.71 -3.81 -5.76
CA GLY A 103 -4.30 -2.71 -4.92
C GLY A 103 -3.07 -3.15 -4.18
N ASN A 104 -3.04 -2.81 -2.90
CA ASN A 104 -1.99 -3.31 -2.04
C ASN A 104 -2.58 -3.70 -0.69
N THR A 105 -2.14 -4.86 -0.17
CA THR A 105 -2.48 -5.32 1.18
C THR A 105 -1.61 -4.66 2.24
N PHE A 106 -0.55 -3.96 1.82
CA PHE A 106 0.30 -3.12 2.67
C PHE A 106 0.40 -1.70 2.10
N ASN A 107 0.79 -0.72 2.90
CA ASN A 107 0.99 0.65 2.43
C ASN A 107 2.11 1.33 3.23
N SER A 108 3.21 1.63 2.55
CA SER A 108 4.42 2.20 3.15
C SER A 108 4.44 3.73 3.09
N PHE A 109 3.57 4.31 2.27
CA PHE A 109 3.51 5.74 1.93
C PHE A 109 2.21 6.37 2.47
N PRO A 110 2.04 7.71 2.45
CA PRO A 110 0.83 8.35 2.94
C PRO A 110 -0.45 7.75 2.36
N SER A 111 -1.37 7.32 3.25
CA SER A 111 -2.58 6.60 2.84
C SER A 111 -3.54 7.42 2.00
N HIS A 112 -3.47 8.75 2.08
CA HIS A 112 -4.30 9.63 1.26
C HIS A 112 -3.86 9.72 -0.20
N TRP A 113 -2.71 9.17 -0.57
CA TRP A 113 -2.26 9.07 -1.96
C TRP A 113 -2.97 7.96 -2.75
N THR A 114 -3.74 7.10 -2.07
CA THR A 114 -4.47 6.00 -2.70
C THR A 114 -5.94 5.99 -2.33
N ASN A 115 -6.77 5.46 -3.24
CA ASN A 115 -8.18 5.12 -2.99
C ASN A 115 -8.42 3.59 -2.99
N GLY A 116 -7.35 2.79 -2.94
CA GLY A 116 -7.39 1.33 -2.99
C GLY A 116 -7.07 0.72 -4.36
N THR A 117 -7.47 1.36 -5.46
CA THR A 117 -7.26 0.83 -6.83
C THR A 117 -6.50 1.77 -7.76
N SER A 118 -6.34 3.03 -7.37
CA SER A 118 -5.45 3.99 -8.03
C SER A 118 -4.51 4.63 -7.01
N TYR A 119 -3.49 5.28 -7.54
CA TYR A 119 -2.46 5.95 -6.75
C TYR A 119 -2.07 7.25 -7.45
N GLU A 120 -1.85 8.30 -6.66
CA GLU A 120 -1.32 9.59 -7.11
C GLU A 120 -0.45 10.18 -6.01
N ILE A 121 0.81 10.42 -6.32
CA ILE A 121 1.73 11.06 -5.37
C ILE A 121 1.40 12.55 -5.40
N THR A 122 1.06 13.08 -4.23
CA THR A 122 0.70 14.48 -3.99
C THR A 122 1.40 14.96 -2.72
N ASN A 123 0.99 16.09 -2.14
CA ASN A 123 1.49 16.60 -0.86
C ASN A 123 1.69 15.49 0.19
N TYR A 124 2.85 15.50 0.85
CA TYR A 124 3.21 14.48 1.83
C TYR A 124 2.27 14.46 3.04
N ILE A 125 1.75 15.62 3.45
CA ILE A 125 0.75 15.73 4.51
C ILE A 125 -0.60 16.13 3.92
N LYS A 126 -1.65 15.42 4.32
CA LYS A 126 -3.03 15.85 4.13
C LYS A 126 -3.59 16.37 5.44
N PHE A 127 -3.88 17.67 5.46
CA PHE A 127 -4.61 18.31 6.55
C PHE A 127 -6.10 18.01 6.39
N ASN A 128 -6.76 17.73 7.51
CA ASN A 128 -8.20 17.48 7.56
C ASN A 128 -9.00 18.76 7.75
N TYR A 129 -8.35 19.81 8.24
CA TYR A 129 -8.95 21.10 8.52
C TYR A 129 -8.41 22.20 7.61
N GLU A 130 -9.15 23.31 7.55
CA GLU A 130 -8.65 24.51 6.90
C GLU A 130 -7.51 25.11 7.73
N MET A 131 -6.40 25.39 7.07
CA MET A 131 -5.18 25.88 7.71
C MET A 131 -5.07 27.39 7.57
N ILE A 132 -4.82 28.07 8.67
CA ILE A 132 -4.64 29.53 8.76
C ILE A 132 -3.15 29.82 8.93
N HIS A 133 -2.58 30.61 8.02
CA HIS A 133 -1.22 31.14 8.20
C HIS A 133 -1.21 32.17 9.33
N SER A 134 -0.30 32.02 10.29
CA SER A 134 -0.21 32.91 11.44
C SER A 134 0.50 34.22 11.11
N ASP A 135 -0.15 35.32 11.46
CA ASP A 135 0.44 36.66 11.42
C ASP A 135 1.45 36.89 12.56
N ASN A 136 1.44 36.03 13.58
CA ASN A 136 2.36 36.05 14.72
C ASN A 136 3.52 35.05 14.56
N SER A 137 3.93 34.78 13.32
CA SER A 137 5.09 33.94 13.03
C SER A 137 6.36 34.49 13.70
N SER A 138 7.21 33.61 14.22
CA SER A 138 8.45 34.04 14.87
C SER A 138 9.41 34.65 13.84
N VAL A 139 10.52 35.24 14.30
CA VAL A 139 11.59 35.71 13.41
C VAL A 139 12.25 34.57 12.62
N ASP A 140 12.12 33.33 13.11
CA ASP A 140 12.83 32.17 12.58
C ASP A 140 11.91 31.18 11.83
N GLU A 141 10.60 31.25 12.02
CA GLU A 141 9.64 30.25 11.51
C GLU A 141 8.35 30.88 10.97
N ASP A 142 7.85 30.32 9.86
CA ASP A 142 6.46 30.50 9.44
C ASP A 142 5.61 29.35 9.97
N TYR A 143 4.35 29.63 10.32
CA TYR A 143 3.50 28.69 11.06
C TYR A 143 2.06 28.75 10.57
N TRP A 144 1.47 27.57 10.40
CA TRP A 144 0.07 27.36 10.08
C TRP A 144 -0.60 26.51 11.15
N TYR A 145 -1.85 26.81 11.42
CA TYR A 145 -2.68 26.06 12.37
C TYR A 145 -4.08 25.83 11.83
N ALA A 146 -4.68 24.72 12.24
CA ALA A 146 -6.06 24.38 11.92
C ALA A 146 -7.01 25.43 12.52
N ASN A 147 -8.03 25.81 11.75
CA ASN A 147 -9.13 26.63 12.25
C ASN A 147 -9.95 25.93 13.35
N GLU A 148 -9.87 24.61 13.43
CA GLU A 148 -10.50 23.76 14.44
C GLU A 148 -9.57 23.51 15.64
N LYS A 149 -10.16 23.45 16.84
CA LYS A 149 -9.46 23.05 18.07
C LYS A 149 -9.89 21.67 18.55
N CYS A 150 -8.93 20.89 18.99
CA CYS A 150 -9.12 19.54 19.52
C CYS A 150 -8.68 19.48 20.98
N GLN A 151 -9.41 18.72 21.79
CA GLN A 151 -9.11 18.53 23.21
C GLN A 151 -8.34 17.22 23.40
N VAL A 152 -7.28 17.25 24.21
CA VAL A 152 -6.55 16.06 24.67
C VAL A 152 -7.13 15.54 25.98
N ASP A 153 -6.78 14.32 26.40
CA ASP A 153 -7.36 13.72 27.62
C ASP A 153 -7.03 14.50 28.90
N GLY A 154 -5.93 15.26 28.92
CA GLY A 154 -5.57 16.15 30.03
C GLY A 154 -6.49 17.36 30.18
N GLY A 155 -7.38 17.59 29.21
CA GLY A 155 -8.35 18.67 29.20
C GLY A 155 -7.89 19.91 28.43
N GLU A 156 -6.62 20.00 28.06
CA GLU A 156 -6.08 21.09 27.26
C GLU A 156 -6.63 21.07 25.83
N SER A 157 -6.74 22.26 25.23
CA SER A 157 -7.24 22.45 23.87
C SER A 157 -6.17 23.08 23.00
N TYR A 158 -5.85 22.41 21.90
CA TYR A 158 -4.85 22.83 20.91
C TYR A 158 -5.52 22.96 19.54
N PRO A 159 -4.95 23.71 18.58
CA PRO A 159 -5.30 23.51 17.18
C PRO A 159 -5.20 22.02 16.82
N CYS A 160 -6.16 21.49 16.08
CA CYS A 160 -6.19 20.07 15.76
C CYS A 160 -4.96 19.62 14.97
N GLU A 161 -4.46 20.48 14.08
CA GLU A 161 -3.28 20.26 13.24
C GLU A 161 -2.46 21.55 13.17
N GLU A 162 -1.13 21.41 13.15
CA GLU A 162 -0.20 22.53 12.99
C GLU A 162 0.99 22.12 12.13
N ILE A 163 1.60 23.09 11.45
CA ILE A 163 2.85 22.89 10.72
C ILE A 163 3.72 24.15 10.74
N TYR A 164 5.02 23.93 10.84
CA TYR A 164 6.03 24.96 10.93
C TYR A 164 7.06 24.78 9.82
N PHE A 165 7.43 25.89 9.20
CA PHE A 165 8.43 25.98 8.15
C PHE A 165 9.53 26.96 8.56
N LYS A 166 10.73 26.79 8.02
CA LYS A 166 11.78 27.80 8.19
C LYS A 166 11.37 29.09 7.51
N LYS A 167 11.58 30.23 8.18
CA LYS A 167 11.11 31.56 7.75
C LYS A 167 11.37 31.83 6.27
N ASN A 168 10.34 32.26 5.56
CA ASN A 168 10.34 32.60 4.14
C ASN A 168 10.87 31.47 3.23
N THR A 169 10.67 30.22 3.62
CA THR A 169 11.02 29.05 2.81
C THR A 169 9.93 28.00 2.87
N GLU A 170 9.96 27.04 1.94
CA GLU A 170 9.08 25.87 1.95
C GLU A 170 9.65 24.72 2.79
N MET A 171 10.72 24.94 3.56
CA MET A 171 11.41 23.88 4.31
C MET A 171 10.63 23.49 5.57
N PRO A 172 10.02 22.28 5.62
CA PRO A 172 9.26 21.86 6.80
C PRO A 172 10.21 21.60 7.96
N LEU A 173 9.83 22.04 9.16
CA LEU A 173 10.60 21.86 10.39
C LEU A 173 9.94 20.86 11.33
N ARG A 174 8.63 21.01 11.56
CA ARG A 174 7.83 20.08 12.37
C ARG A 174 6.35 20.22 12.06
N SER A 175 5.58 19.20 12.38
CA SER A 175 4.13 19.26 12.46
C SER A 175 3.65 18.78 13.82
N THR A 176 2.48 19.26 14.23
CA THR A 176 1.76 18.73 15.39
C THR A 176 0.37 18.30 14.95
N ARG A 177 -0.16 17.27 15.61
CA ARG A 177 -1.55 16.85 15.44
C ARG A 177 -2.10 16.29 16.74
N VAL A 178 -3.34 16.61 17.06
CA VAL A 178 -4.06 15.92 18.13
C VAL A 178 -4.54 14.58 17.57
N ALA A 179 -4.07 13.48 18.16
CA ALA A 179 -4.38 12.13 17.68
C ALA A 179 -4.61 11.18 18.85
N ARG A 180 -5.40 10.14 18.59
CA ARG A 180 -5.56 9.01 19.51
C ARG A 180 -4.41 8.02 19.32
N GLY A 181 -3.61 7.81 20.35
CA GLY A 181 -2.64 6.72 20.44
C GLY A 181 -3.09 5.71 21.49
N GLY A 182 -3.50 4.52 21.05
CA GLY A 182 -4.10 3.52 21.95
C GLY A 182 -5.39 4.03 22.59
N TRP A 183 -5.44 4.02 23.92
CA TRP A 183 -6.62 4.48 24.67
C TRP A 183 -6.65 5.99 24.90
N SER A 184 -5.57 6.71 24.57
CA SER A 184 -5.43 8.12 24.94
C SER A 184 -5.37 9.07 23.76
N VAL A 185 -5.89 10.29 23.94
CA VAL A 185 -5.78 11.41 23.00
C VAL A 185 -4.72 12.38 23.49
N PHE A 186 -3.68 12.60 22.68
CA PHE A 186 -2.57 13.51 23.00
C PHE A 186 -2.08 14.25 21.75
N GLN A 187 -1.28 15.30 21.97
CA GLN A 187 -0.61 16.01 20.88
C GLN A 187 0.64 15.24 20.44
N MET A 188 0.66 14.80 19.19
CA MET A 188 1.81 14.14 18.58
C MET A 188 2.60 15.16 17.77
N ILE A 189 3.93 15.22 18.01
CA ILE A 189 4.84 16.12 17.29
C ILE A 189 5.76 15.27 16.40
N THR A 190 5.87 15.65 15.13
CA THR A 190 6.81 15.04 14.18
C THR A 190 7.83 16.09 13.74
N TYR A 191 9.12 15.83 13.93
CA TYR A 191 10.20 16.73 13.53
C TYR A 191 10.80 16.28 12.20
N TYR A 192 11.06 17.21 11.29
CA TYR A 192 11.60 16.93 9.97
C TYR A 192 13.04 17.40 9.86
N LYS A 193 13.95 16.44 9.66
CA LYS A 193 15.31 16.72 9.22
C LYS A 193 15.34 16.71 7.69
N VAL A 194 15.26 17.90 7.08
CA VAL A 194 15.36 18.05 5.62
C VAL A 194 16.80 17.82 5.17
N ILE A 195 16.98 16.92 4.22
CA ILE A 195 18.26 16.55 3.61
C ILE A 195 18.45 17.32 2.29
N SER A 196 17.38 17.41 1.49
CA SER A 196 17.34 18.18 0.25
C SER A 196 15.91 18.59 -0.09
N MET A 197 15.73 19.74 -0.74
CA MET A 197 14.46 20.18 -1.36
C MET A 197 14.55 20.23 -2.89
N GLU A 198 15.57 19.58 -3.45
CA GLU A 198 15.77 19.43 -4.89
C GLU A 198 15.23 18.08 -5.36
N LYS A 199 15.26 17.85 -6.69
CA LYS A 199 14.96 16.54 -7.29
C LYS A 199 15.71 15.43 -6.53
N PRO A 200 15.02 14.44 -5.94
CA PRO A 200 15.68 13.31 -5.30
C PRO A 200 16.64 12.61 -6.26
N ALA A 201 17.82 12.24 -5.75
CA ALA A 201 18.86 11.63 -6.55
C ALA A 201 18.37 10.30 -7.16
N ASP A 202 18.60 10.11 -8.45
CA ASP A 202 18.13 8.91 -9.18
C ASP A 202 18.67 7.60 -8.57
N LYS A 203 19.86 7.64 -7.94
CA LYS A 203 20.44 6.51 -7.20
C LYS A 203 19.55 5.91 -6.10
N LEU A 204 18.61 6.69 -5.55
CA LEU A 204 17.64 6.18 -4.57
C LEU A 204 16.65 5.20 -5.23
N PHE A 205 16.37 5.39 -6.51
CA PHE A 205 15.48 4.56 -7.32
C PHE A 205 16.25 3.51 -8.13
N ASP A 206 17.52 3.74 -8.44
CA ASP A 206 18.38 2.75 -9.10
C ASP A 206 18.75 1.57 -8.19
N SER A 207 18.47 1.64 -6.88
CA SER A 207 18.68 0.54 -5.93
C SER A 207 17.57 -0.52 -5.94
N ILE A 208 16.59 -0.42 -6.84
CA ILE A 208 15.58 -1.46 -7.06
C ILE A 208 16.29 -2.77 -7.48
N PRO A 209 16.01 -3.91 -6.82
CA PRO A 209 16.62 -5.18 -7.19
C PRO A 209 16.35 -5.56 -8.65
N ALA A 210 17.40 -5.96 -9.37
CA ALA A 210 17.25 -6.50 -10.71
C ALA A 210 16.42 -7.80 -10.66
N GLY A 211 15.49 -7.96 -11.61
CA GLY A 211 14.63 -9.16 -11.66
C GLY A 211 13.53 -9.22 -10.59
N TRP A 212 13.25 -8.12 -9.89
CA TRP A 212 12.19 -8.05 -8.87
C TRP A 212 10.82 -8.62 -9.30
N PRO A 213 10.32 -8.51 -10.55
CA PRO A 213 8.98 -9.02 -10.87
C PRO A 213 8.88 -10.55 -10.78
N ILE A 214 10.03 -11.23 -10.82
CA ILE A 214 10.14 -12.70 -10.75
C ILE A 214 10.60 -13.14 -9.36
N ALA A 215 11.45 -12.36 -8.71
CA ALA A 215 11.98 -12.67 -7.39
C ALA A 215 11.01 -12.31 -6.25
N CYS A 216 10.17 -11.30 -6.43
CA CYS A 216 9.27 -10.81 -5.40
C CYS A 216 7.86 -11.37 -5.55
N GLN A 217 7.19 -11.56 -4.41
CA GLN A 217 5.83 -12.07 -4.40
C GLN A 217 4.83 -10.96 -4.76
N ASP A 218 3.98 -11.21 -5.75
CA ASP A 218 2.78 -10.39 -5.95
C ASP A 218 1.75 -10.74 -4.87
N VAL A 219 1.45 -9.77 -3.99
CA VAL A 219 0.53 -9.99 -2.86
C VAL A 219 -0.94 -10.04 -3.28
N MET A 220 -1.24 -9.72 -4.53
CA MET A 220 -2.60 -9.69 -5.08
C MET A 220 -2.96 -10.98 -5.82
N LEU A 221 -1.98 -11.76 -6.29
CA LEU A 221 -2.25 -13.06 -6.89
C LEU A 221 -2.53 -14.09 -5.80
N GLY A 222 -3.68 -14.74 -5.89
CA GLY A 222 -4.08 -15.73 -4.90
C GLY A 222 -5.37 -16.45 -5.26
N LEU A 223 -5.60 -17.55 -4.53
CA LEU A 223 -6.69 -18.48 -4.72
C LEU A 223 -7.62 -18.47 -3.50
N LEU A 224 -8.92 -18.64 -3.72
CA LEU A 224 -9.92 -18.75 -2.68
C LEU A 224 -10.68 -20.07 -2.82
N TYR A 225 -11.08 -20.63 -1.69
CA TYR A 225 -11.81 -21.90 -1.61
C TYR A 225 -13.06 -21.77 -0.76
N TYR A 226 -14.10 -22.54 -1.11
CA TYR A 226 -15.24 -22.76 -0.25
C TYR A 226 -15.84 -24.16 -0.45
N PRO A 227 -15.82 -25.05 0.56
CA PRO A 227 -15.04 -24.95 1.81
C PRO A 227 -13.54 -25.23 1.59
N GLN A 228 -12.66 -24.64 2.41
CA GLN A 228 -11.21 -24.95 2.38
C GLN A 228 -10.87 -26.23 3.17
N THR A 229 -11.67 -26.57 4.17
CA THR A 229 -11.52 -27.79 4.98
C THR A 229 -12.81 -28.59 4.92
N SER A 230 -12.71 -29.90 4.73
CA SER A 230 -13.88 -30.77 4.68
C SER A 230 -13.57 -32.14 5.26
N LYS A 231 -14.56 -32.74 5.92
CA LYS A 231 -14.52 -34.16 6.27
C LYS A 231 -15.23 -34.93 5.16
N VAL A 232 -14.59 -35.96 4.63
CA VAL A 232 -15.16 -36.79 3.55
C VAL A 232 -15.06 -38.25 3.97
N ASP A 233 -16.19 -38.88 4.29
CA ASP A 233 -16.20 -40.29 4.65
C ASP A 233 -16.02 -41.19 3.40
N LEU A 234 -15.66 -42.47 3.59
CA LEU A 234 -15.44 -43.42 2.50
C LEU A 234 -16.66 -43.52 1.58
N GLY A 235 -16.44 -43.38 0.28
CA GLY A 235 -17.50 -43.42 -0.74
C GLY A 235 -18.30 -42.12 -0.87
N GLN A 236 -18.03 -41.11 -0.05
CA GLN A 236 -18.68 -39.80 -0.16
C GLN A 236 -17.84 -38.82 -0.96
N SER A 237 -18.49 -37.73 -1.37
CA SER A 237 -17.87 -36.62 -2.10
C SER A 237 -18.20 -35.28 -1.45
N VAL A 238 -17.31 -34.32 -1.65
CA VAL A 238 -17.54 -32.91 -1.33
C VAL A 238 -17.26 -32.05 -2.54
N GLU A 239 -18.05 -31.01 -2.71
CA GLU A 239 -17.82 -29.98 -3.71
C GLU A 239 -17.03 -28.82 -3.09
N VAL A 240 -15.88 -28.49 -3.68
CA VAL A 240 -15.07 -27.33 -3.32
C VAL A 240 -15.14 -26.32 -4.45
N GLN A 241 -15.67 -25.15 -4.16
CA GLN A 241 -15.65 -24.00 -5.05
C GLN A 241 -14.28 -23.34 -5.01
N VAL A 242 -13.76 -22.98 -6.19
CA VAL A 242 -12.44 -22.40 -6.42
C VAL A 242 -12.59 -21.16 -7.29
N TRP A 243 -11.96 -20.05 -6.91
CA TRP A 243 -11.90 -18.82 -7.71
C TRP A 243 -10.67 -17.98 -7.32
N LEU A 244 -10.30 -17.01 -8.16
CA LEU A 244 -9.11 -16.16 -7.94
C LEU A 244 -9.48 -14.84 -7.28
N ILE A 245 -8.53 -14.28 -6.52
CA ILE A 245 -8.64 -12.94 -5.93
C ILE A 245 -8.56 -11.87 -7.02
N THR A 246 -7.62 -12.04 -7.95
CA THR A 246 -7.34 -11.14 -9.07
C THR A 246 -7.15 -11.94 -10.36
N PRO A 247 -7.34 -11.34 -11.54
CA PRO A 247 -7.14 -12.08 -12.77
C PRO A 247 -5.65 -12.38 -12.99
N PRO A 248 -5.34 -13.46 -13.72
CA PRO A 248 -3.96 -13.76 -14.07
C PRO A 248 -3.35 -12.66 -14.92
N HIS A 249 -2.05 -12.46 -14.78
CA HIS A 249 -1.32 -11.48 -15.57
C HIS A 249 -1.21 -11.93 -17.02
N ARG A 250 -1.36 -10.99 -17.95
CA ARG A 250 -1.01 -11.21 -19.35
C ARG A 250 0.50 -11.21 -19.49
N ILE A 251 1.08 -12.37 -19.81
CA ILE A 251 2.52 -12.54 -20.06
C ILE A 251 2.66 -13.14 -21.45
N ASN A 252 3.40 -12.44 -22.33
CA ASN A 252 3.59 -12.85 -23.73
C ASN A 252 2.26 -13.11 -24.47
N GLY A 253 1.25 -12.28 -24.21
CA GLY A 253 -0.08 -12.40 -24.83
C GLY A 253 -1.01 -13.46 -24.23
N ASN A 254 -0.56 -14.25 -23.25
CA ASN A 254 -1.37 -15.24 -22.56
C ASN A 254 -1.73 -14.76 -21.14
N ASP A 255 -3.03 -14.70 -20.83
CA ASP A 255 -3.58 -14.32 -19.52
C ASP A 255 -4.30 -15.48 -18.80
N THR A 256 -3.94 -16.71 -19.15
CA THR A 256 -4.51 -17.92 -18.55
C THR A 256 -3.60 -18.48 -17.46
N VAL A 257 -4.22 -18.91 -16.35
CA VAL A 257 -3.61 -19.80 -15.36
C VAL A 257 -4.35 -21.13 -15.34
N SER A 258 -3.58 -22.21 -15.31
CA SER A 258 -4.07 -23.55 -15.04
C SER A 258 -3.74 -23.97 -13.62
N ILE A 259 -4.72 -24.57 -12.93
CA ILE A 259 -4.58 -25.03 -11.55
C ILE A 259 -4.85 -26.52 -11.50
N GLN A 260 -3.88 -27.26 -10.98
CA GLN A 260 -4.00 -28.69 -10.67
C GLN A 260 -3.70 -28.90 -9.20
N TRP A 261 -4.00 -30.09 -8.65
CA TRP A 261 -3.69 -30.41 -7.26
C TRP A 261 -2.82 -31.66 -7.15
N LYS A 262 -1.96 -31.68 -6.15
CA LYS A 262 -1.19 -32.85 -5.72
C LYS A 262 -1.63 -33.23 -4.31
N SER A 263 -1.92 -34.51 -4.13
CA SER A 263 -2.19 -35.09 -2.83
C SER A 263 -0.87 -35.28 -2.07
N SER A 264 -0.88 -35.04 -0.77
CA SER A 264 0.14 -35.51 0.15
C SER A 264 -0.41 -36.65 1.02
N GLU A 265 0.46 -37.37 1.74
CA GLU A 265 0.11 -38.47 2.67
C GLU A 265 -0.49 -39.74 2.02
N CYS A 266 -1.56 -39.63 1.24
CA CYS A 266 -2.20 -40.75 0.53
C CYS A 266 -2.56 -40.39 -0.92
N ASN A 267 -1.76 -40.89 -1.87
CA ASN A 267 -1.90 -40.58 -3.30
C ASN A 267 -3.09 -41.26 -3.98
N ASP A 268 -3.64 -42.32 -3.37
CA ASP A 268 -4.73 -43.13 -3.93
C ASP A 268 -5.96 -43.22 -3.03
N CYS A 269 -6.04 -42.41 -1.96
CA CYS A 269 -7.21 -42.31 -1.09
C CYS A 269 -8.30 -41.41 -1.65
N LEU A 270 -7.91 -40.40 -2.42
CA LEU A 270 -8.81 -39.40 -2.99
C LEU A 270 -8.76 -39.45 -4.51
N THR A 271 -9.90 -39.21 -5.14
CA THR A 271 -9.97 -38.75 -6.53
C THR A 271 -10.73 -37.43 -6.58
N TRP A 272 -10.59 -36.71 -7.68
CA TRP A 272 -11.29 -35.44 -7.89
C TRP A 272 -11.51 -35.17 -9.36
N THR A 273 -12.60 -34.47 -9.64
CA THR A 273 -13.02 -34.06 -10.99
C THR A 273 -13.52 -32.61 -10.95
N PRO A 274 -13.11 -31.74 -11.88
CA PRO A 274 -12.09 -31.98 -12.91
C PRO A 274 -10.67 -32.05 -12.32
N LYS A 275 -9.71 -32.60 -13.10
CA LYS A 275 -8.30 -32.68 -12.68
C LYS A 275 -7.54 -31.35 -12.77
N GLN A 276 -8.09 -30.42 -13.54
CA GLN A 276 -7.53 -29.12 -13.80
C GLN A 276 -8.66 -28.09 -13.93
N LEU A 277 -8.44 -26.92 -13.37
CA LEU A 277 -9.25 -25.73 -13.64
C LEU A 277 -8.44 -24.73 -14.44
N SER A 278 -9.12 -23.88 -15.22
CA SER A 278 -8.50 -22.83 -16.02
C SER A 278 -9.20 -21.52 -15.77
N PHE A 279 -8.41 -20.49 -15.47
CA PHE A 279 -8.89 -19.14 -15.23
C PHE A 279 -8.19 -18.14 -16.14
N ASN A 280 -8.89 -17.09 -16.54
CA ASN A 280 -8.39 -15.97 -17.34
C ASN A 280 -9.04 -14.66 -16.85
N ILE A 281 -8.81 -13.55 -17.56
CA ILE A 281 -9.35 -12.24 -17.18
C ILE A 281 -10.88 -12.17 -17.14
N GLU A 282 -11.58 -13.04 -17.86
CA GLU A 282 -13.04 -13.03 -17.99
C GLU A 282 -13.72 -13.84 -16.88
N ASN A 283 -13.13 -14.98 -16.49
CA ASN A 283 -13.76 -15.93 -15.57
C ASN A 283 -13.06 -16.05 -14.19
N PHE A 284 -12.07 -15.21 -13.88
CA PHE A 284 -11.27 -15.37 -12.64
C PHE A 284 -12.11 -15.37 -11.35
N GLN A 285 -13.23 -14.65 -11.31
CA GLN A 285 -14.14 -14.62 -10.15
C GLN A 285 -15.28 -15.63 -10.24
N GLU A 286 -15.43 -16.31 -11.38
CA GLU A 286 -16.43 -17.37 -11.51
C GLU A 286 -16.03 -18.55 -10.63
N ARG A 287 -16.94 -18.96 -9.74
CA ARG A 287 -16.71 -20.09 -8.86
C ARG A 287 -16.79 -21.37 -9.67
N GLN A 288 -15.65 -22.00 -9.89
CA GLN A 288 -15.55 -23.31 -10.53
C GLN A 288 -15.50 -24.40 -9.45
N THR A 289 -16.15 -25.54 -9.69
CA THR A 289 -16.27 -26.61 -8.69
C THR A 289 -15.30 -27.74 -8.98
N VAL A 290 -14.60 -28.20 -7.94
CA VAL A 290 -13.89 -29.49 -7.90
C VAL A 290 -14.63 -30.41 -6.94
N THR A 291 -15.12 -31.54 -7.45
CA THR A 291 -15.71 -32.60 -6.63
C THR A 291 -14.60 -33.53 -6.19
N ILE A 292 -14.39 -33.68 -4.87
CA ILE A 292 -13.38 -34.54 -4.26
C ILE A 292 -14.10 -35.73 -3.64
N THR A 293 -13.69 -36.95 -4.00
CA THR A 293 -14.30 -38.21 -3.53
C THR A 293 -13.26 -39.03 -2.78
N ARG A 294 -13.63 -39.55 -1.60
CA ARG A 294 -12.78 -40.51 -0.87
C ARG A 294 -13.05 -41.93 -1.36
N ILE A 295 -12.04 -42.54 -1.95
CA ILE A 295 -12.12 -43.89 -2.54
C ILE A 295 -11.45 -44.97 -1.67
N LYS A 296 -10.56 -44.58 -0.74
CA LYS A 296 -9.97 -45.48 0.26
C LYS A 296 -9.88 -44.80 1.62
N ASN A 297 -9.93 -45.59 2.68
CA ASN A 297 -9.61 -45.11 4.02
C ASN A 297 -8.11 -44.76 4.09
N GLY A 298 -7.79 -43.68 4.80
CA GLY A 298 -6.42 -43.23 4.97
C GLY A 298 -6.34 -42.04 5.93
N ALA A 299 -5.13 -41.53 6.11
CA ALA A 299 -4.89 -40.35 6.92
C ALA A 299 -5.60 -39.10 6.36
N GLU A 300 -5.67 -38.05 7.18
CA GLU A 300 -5.96 -36.70 6.70
C GLU A 300 -5.00 -36.37 5.55
N THR A 301 -5.55 -35.82 4.48
CA THR A 301 -4.86 -35.62 3.21
C THR A 301 -4.93 -34.16 2.83
N THR A 302 -3.80 -33.59 2.42
CA THR A 302 -3.76 -32.21 1.93
C THR A 302 -3.65 -32.18 0.41
N LEU A 303 -4.50 -31.38 -0.24
CA LEU A 303 -4.37 -31.09 -1.67
C LEU A 303 -3.63 -29.76 -1.83
N THR A 304 -2.41 -29.82 -2.34
CA THR A 304 -1.57 -28.64 -2.63
C THR A 304 -1.72 -28.27 -4.10
N PRO A 305 -2.09 -27.02 -4.44
CA PRO A 305 -2.24 -26.62 -5.83
C PRO A 305 -0.88 -26.58 -6.53
N THR A 306 -0.90 -26.70 -7.85
CA THR A 306 0.20 -26.40 -8.75
C THR A 306 -0.34 -25.42 -9.77
N PHE A 307 0.32 -24.27 -9.89
CA PHE A 307 -0.05 -23.21 -10.81
C PHE A 307 0.79 -23.33 -12.08
N THR A 308 0.18 -22.99 -13.22
CA THR A 308 0.89 -22.89 -14.50
C THR A 308 0.36 -21.70 -15.29
N GLY A 309 1.20 -20.69 -15.50
CA GLY A 309 0.93 -19.50 -16.28
C GLY A 309 0.37 -18.31 -15.47
N GLY A 310 0.16 -17.20 -16.19
CA GLY A 310 -0.55 -16.04 -15.67
C GLY A 310 0.13 -15.31 -14.50
N GLY A 311 1.43 -15.51 -14.30
CA GLY A 311 2.17 -14.99 -13.14
C GLY A 311 1.96 -15.78 -11.85
N PHE A 312 0.97 -16.67 -11.81
CA PHE A 312 0.69 -17.53 -10.65
C PHE A 312 1.77 -18.60 -10.42
N ASP A 313 2.65 -18.83 -11.40
CA ASP A 313 3.85 -19.67 -11.26
C ASP A 313 4.76 -19.26 -10.09
N LEU A 314 4.69 -17.98 -9.70
CA LEU A 314 5.48 -17.38 -8.62
C LEU A 314 4.73 -17.39 -7.27
N VAL A 315 3.47 -17.82 -7.25
CA VAL A 315 2.65 -17.85 -6.04
C VAL A 315 2.99 -19.09 -5.22
N THR A 316 3.33 -18.89 -3.96
CA THR A 316 3.65 -19.98 -3.01
C THR A 316 2.46 -20.92 -2.80
N PRO A 317 2.49 -22.17 -3.28
CA PRO A 317 1.30 -23.02 -3.27
C PRO A 317 0.85 -23.47 -1.87
N TYR A 318 1.77 -23.51 -0.91
CA TYR A 318 1.51 -23.93 0.46
C TYR A 318 0.50 -23.05 1.21
N ASN A 319 0.32 -21.80 0.76
CA ASN A 319 -0.65 -20.86 1.31
C ASN A 319 -2.09 -21.17 0.88
N TYR A 320 -2.27 -22.03 -0.14
CA TYR A 320 -3.55 -22.29 -0.79
C TYR A 320 -3.91 -23.77 -0.78
N ARG A 321 -3.72 -24.45 0.35
CA ARG A 321 -4.02 -25.87 0.50
C ARG A 321 -5.49 -26.12 0.86
N ILE A 322 -6.05 -27.20 0.32
CA ILE A 322 -7.35 -27.76 0.72
C ILE A 322 -7.08 -28.90 1.70
N PHE A 323 -7.77 -28.92 2.83
CA PHE A 323 -7.61 -29.94 3.87
C PHE A 323 -8.77 -30.92 3.87
N ILE A 324 -8.48 -32.19 3.61
CA ILE A 324 -9.47 -33.27 3.59
C ILE A 324 -9.24 -34.20 4.78
N LYS A 325 -10.22 -34.21 5.68
CA LYS A 325 -10.22 -35.03 6.89
C LYS A 325 -10.96 -36.35 6.69
#